data_AF-A0A2T2RLZ2-F1
#
_entry.id   AF-A0A2T2RLZ2-F1
#
_cell.length_a   1.000
_cell.length_b   1.000
_cell.length_c   1.000
_cell.angle_alpha   90.00
_cell.angle_beta   90.00
_cell.angle_gamma   90.00
#
_symmetry.space_group_name_H-M   'P 1'
#
loop_
_entity.id
_entity.type
_entity.pdbx_description
1 polymer ?
#
loop_
_entity_poly.entity_id
_entity_poly.type
_entity_poly.pdbx_seq_one_letter_code
_entity_poly.pdbx_strand_id
1 'polypeptide(L)'
;MSQASKPDNAMVVELAEGVSVRTLIPAMNHPALRSGFAGYPANPRWNATKFRAWKTGRQWKAALSSGEMVVRSTDSMLVSASEQDNHQNNAQASQ
;
A
#
# COMPACT_ATOMS: atom_id res chain seq x y z
N MET A 1 15.66 -18.03 6.45
CA MET A 1 14.25 -17.98 6.01
C MET A 1 13.49 -17.12 7.01
N SER A 2 13.22 -15.86 6.68
CA SER A 2 12.55 -14.94 7.61
C SER A 2 11.09 -14.80 7.18
N GLN A 3 10.22 -15.69 7.67
CA GLN A 3 8.78 -15.44 7.62
C GLN A 3 8.50 -14.26 8.55
N ALA A 4 8.33 -13.06 7.97
CA ALA A 4 7.78 -11.94 8.69
C ALA A 4 6.35 -12.32 9.12
N SER A 5 6.17 -12.61 10.40
CA SER A 5 4.86 -12.85 11.02
C SER A 5 3.92 -11.73 10.58
N LYS A 6 2.88 -12.06 9.82
CA LYS A 6 1.85 -11.08 9.44
C LYS A 6 1.31 -10.52 10.77
N PRO A 7 1.38 -9.20 11.00
CA PRO A 7 0.78 -8.64 12.19
C PRO A 7 -0.73 -8.89 12.11
N ASP A 8 -1.30 -9.53 13.13
CA ASP A 8 -2.70 -9.98 13.20
C ASP A 8 -3.74 -8.85 13.05
N ASN A 9 -3.30 -7.60 12.94
CA ASN A 9 -4.15 -6.41 12.80
C ASN A 9 -3.96 -5.64 11.48
N ALA A 10 -3.33 -6.25 10.46
CA ALA A 10 -3.18 -5.63 9.15
C ALA A 10 -4.51 -5.64 8.38
N MET A 11 -5.00 -4.45 8.01
CA MET A 11 -6.24 -4.25 7.26
C MET A 11 -5.96 -4.01 5.78
N VAL A 12 -6.91 -4.38 4.91
CA VAL A 12 -6.90 -4.00 3.50
C VAL A 12 -7.72 -2.73 3.32
N VAL A 13 -7.15 -1.75 2.61
CA VAL A 13 -7.84 -0.50 2.28
C VAL A 13 -7.69 -0.19 0.80
N GLU A 14 -8.80 0.11 0.15
CA GLU A 14 -8.80 0.66 -1.21
C GLU A 14 -8.33 2.13 -1.17
N LEU A 15 -7.26 2.43 -1.92
CA LEU A 15 -6.65 3.76 -2.03
C LEU A 15 -7.25 4.58 -3.16
N ALA A 16 -7.51 3.90 -4.28
CA ALA A 16 -8.15 4.41 -5.50
C ALA A 16 -8.80 3.21 -6.22
N GLU A 17 -9.60 3.49 -7.25
CA GLU A 17 -10.21 2.45 -8.07
C GLU A 17 -9.15 1.46 -8.58
N GLY A 18 -9.34 0.17 -8.28
CA GLY A 18 -8.43 -0.90 -8.68
C GLY A 18 -7.08 -0.91 -7.96
N VAL A 19 -6.92 -0.16 -6.86
CA VAL A 19 -5.68 -0.12 -6.06
C VAL A 19 -5.99 -0.29 -4.58
N SER A 20 -5.67 -1.47 -4.05
CA SER A 20 -5.80 -1.80 -2.63
C SER A 20 -4.45 -1.97 -1.97
N VAL A 21 -4.33 -1.75 -0.66
CA VAL A 21 -3.08 -1.97 0.08
C VAL A 21 -3.35 -2.62 1.42
N ARG A 22 -2.45 -3.50 1.86
CA ARG A 22 -2.47 -4.05 3.22
C ARG A 22 -1.64 -3.15 4.12
N THR A 23 -2.24 -2.64 5.18
CA THR A 23 -1.59 -1.67 6.07
C THR A 23 -1.96 -1.89 7.54
N LEU A 24 -1.06 -1.45 8.43
CA LEU A 24 -1.30 -1.35 9.87
C LEU A 24 -1.84 0.03 10.29
N ILE A 25 -2.03 0.95 9.33
CA ILE A 25 -2.61 2.25 9.61
C ILE A 25 -4.06 2.05 10.09
N PRO A 26 -4.44 2.54 11.28
CA PRO A 26 -5.80 2.37 11.80
C PRO A 26 -6.85 2.98 10.88
N ALA A 27 -8.04 2.36 10.82
CA ALA A 27 -9.15 2.77 9.95
C ALA A 27 -9.51 4.26 10.05
N MET A 28 -9.45 4.83 11.27
CA MET A 28 -9.70 6.25 11.51
C MET A 28 -8.76 7.20 10.72
N ASN A 29 -7.63 6.71 10.23
CA ASN A 29 -6.64 7.48 9.48
C ASN A 29 -6.64 7.17 7.96
N HIS A 30 -7.46 6.21 7.51
CA HIS A 30 -7.60 5.86 6.09
C HIS A 30 -8.02 7.04 5.20
N PRO A 31 -8.90 7.97 5.63
CA PRO A 31 -9.19 9.16 4.81
C PRO A 31 -7.94 9.98 4.50
N ALA A 32 -7.05 10.19 5.48
CA ALA A 32 -5.82 10.94 5.27
C ALA A 32 -4.85 10.17 4.35
N LEU A 33 -4.76 8.85 4.53
CA LEU A 33 -3.98 7.95 3.67
C LEU A 33 -4.42 8.03 2.21
N ARG A 34 -5.73 7.89 1.94
CA ARG A 34 -6.33 8.02 0.61
C ARG A 34 -6.06 9.40 0.02
N SER A 35 -6.25 10.47 0.79
CA SER A 35 -5.97 11.82 0.34
C SER A 35 -4.51 12.00 -0.09
N GLY A 36 -3.57 11.38 0.64
CA GLY A 36 -2.16 11.41 0.29
C GLY A 36 -1.88 10.68 -1.02
N PHE A 37 -2.45 9.49 -1.20
CA PHE A 37 -2.29 8.69 -2.42
C PHE A 37 -2.91 9.38 -3.66
N ALA A 38 -4.04 10.05 -3.49
CA ALA A 38 -4.69 10.83 -4.55
C ALA A 38 -3.98 12.16 -4.88
N GLY A 39 -2.93 12.54 -4.12
CA GLY A 39 -2.13 13.73 -4.41
C GLY A 39 -2.68 15.04 -3.81
N TYR A 40 -3.69 14.98 -2.94
CA TYR A 40 -4.23 16.17 -2.28
C TYR A 40 -3.18 16.86 -1.37
N PRO A 41 -3.30 18.18 -1.15
CA PRO A 41 -2.46 18.90 -0.18
C PRO A 41 -2.71 18.38 1.25
N ALA A 42 -1.75 18.64 2.15
CA ALA A 42 -1.92 18.31 3.57
C ALA A 42 -3.04 19.16 4.15
N ASN A 43 -3.94 18.55 4.94
CA ASN A 43 -4.93 19.30 5.68
C ASN A 43 -4.29 19.87 6.96
N PRO A 44 -4.27 21.20 7.16
CA PRO A 44 -3.65 21.82 8.34
C PRO A 44 -4.34 21.44 9.66
N ARG A 45 -5.57 20.92 9.63
CA ARG A 45 -6.31 20.47 10.81
C ARG A 45 -5.95 19.05 11.25
N TRP A 46 -5.14 18.33 10.48
CA TRP A 46 -4.75 16.97 10.85
C TRP A 46 -3.75 16.95 11.99
N ASN A 47 -3.99 16.05 12.93
CA ASN A 47 -2.99 15.69 13.94
C ASN A 47 -1.80 14.94 13.30
N ALA A 48 -0.75 14.75 14.09
CA ALA A 48 0.47 14.08 13.64
C ALA A 48 0.22 12.69 13.02
N THR A 49 -0.71 11.90 13.59
CA THR A 49 -1.01 10.55 13.09
C THR A 49 -1.69 10.58 11.72
N LYS A 50 -2.65 11.48 11.50
CA LYS A 50 -3.29 11.69 10.19
C LYS A 50 -2.30 12.23 9.17
N PHE A 51 -1.44 13.17 9.57
CA PHE A 51 -0.39 13.69 8.69
C PHE A 51 0.60 12.59 8.27
N ARG A 52 1.00 11.70 9.19
CA ARG A 52 1.84 10.53 8.87
C ARG A 52 1.15 9.60 7.88
N ALA A 53 -0.13 9.28 8.09
CA ALA A 53 -0.90 8.46 7.16
C ALA A 53 -0.97 9.08 5.75
N TRP A 54 -1.23 10.38 5.67
CA TRP A 54 -1.19 11.12 4.40
C TRP A 54 0.20 11.07 3.73
N LYS A 55 1.27 11.26 4.51
CA LYS A 55 2.64 11.20 3.99
C LYS A 55 2.95 9.81 3.42
N THR A 56 2.52 8.75 4.10
CA THR A 56 2.62 7.37 3.60
C THR A 56 1.88 7.18 2.28
N GLY A 57 0.65 7.70 2.17
CA GLY A 57 -0.11 7.64 0.92
C GLY A 57 0.62 8.32 -0.25
N ARG A 58 1.21 9.50 -0.01
CA ARG A 58 2.05 10.18 -1.01
C ARG A 58 3.28 9.36 -1.41
N GLN A 59 3.97 8.77 -0.43
CA GLN A 59 5.15 7.95 -0.69
C GLN A 59 4.79 6.74 -1.55
N TRP A 60 3.68 6.06 -1.27
CA TRP A 60 3.20 4.96 -2.10
C TRP A 60 2.79 5.37 -3.50
N LYS A 61 2.17 6.55 -3.66
CA LYS A 61 1.89 7.08 -5.00
C LYS A 61 3.17 7.34 -5.78
N ALA A 62 4.19 7.91 -5.14
CA ALA A 62 5.49 8.13 -5.76
C ALA A 62 6.19 6.82 -6.12
N ALA A 63 6.19 5.84 -5.21
CA ALA A 63 6.77 4.52 -5.43
C ALA A 63 6.06 3.73 -6.54
N LEU A 64 4.74 3.88 -6.67
CA LEU A 64 3.99 3.33 -7.79
C LEU A 64 4.40 3.99 -9.11
N SER A 65 4.56 5.31 -9.13
CA SER A 65 5.01 6.04 -10.32
C SER A 65 6.47 5.74 -10.70
N SER A 66 7.34 5.44 -9.73
CA SER A 66 8.74 5.06 -10.00
C SER A 66 8.93 3.58 -10.32
N GLY A 67 7.89 2.76 -10.16
CA GLY A 67 7.94 1.32 -10.38
C GLY A 67 8.53 0.51 -9.21
N GLU A 68 8.84 1.14 -8.08
CA GLU A 68 9.25 0.46 -6.85
C GLU A 68 8.10 -0.35 -6.23
N MET A 69 6.87 0.12 -6.43
CA MET A 69 5.64 -0.59 -6.12
C MET A 69 4.83 -0.82 -7.38
N VAL A 70 4.05 -1.90 -7.38
CA VAL A 70 3.27 -2.36 -8.51
C VAL A 70 1.89 -2.80 -8.03
N VAL A 71 0.88 -2.63 -8.87
CA VAL A 71 -0.46 -3.16 -8.62
C VAL A 71 -0.49 -4.58 -9.17
N ARG A 72 -0.53 -5.55 -8.27
CA ARG A 72 -0.61 -6.96 -8.64
C ARG A 72 -1.95 -7.25 -9.30
N SER A 73 -1.92 -7.80 -10.51
CA SER A 73 -3.11 -8.02 -11.36
C SER A 73 -4.12 -9.01 -10.79
N THR A 74 -3.69 -9.94 -9.94
CA THR A 74 -4.55 -11.02 -9.41
C THR A 74 -5.57 -10.55 -8.38
N ASP A 75 -5.28 -9.47 -7.66
CA ASP A 75 -6.09 -8.99 -6.54
C ASP A 75 -6.04 -7.48 -6.32
N SER A 76 -5.51 -6.73 -7.29
CA SER A 76 -5.39 -5.27 -7.24
C SER A 76 -4.57 -4.74 -6.05
N MET A 77 -3.73 -5.57 -5.45
CA MET A 77 -2.92 -5.17 -4.30
C MET A 77 -1.66 -4.43 -4.74
N LEU A 78 -1.47 -3.24 -4.17
CA LEU A 78 -0.23 -2.49 -4.22
C LEU A 78 0.81 -3.18 -3.32
N VAL A 79 1.81 -3.77 -3.97
CA VAL A 79 2.89 -4.54 -3.33
C VAL A 79 4.24 -4.01 -3.83
N SER A 80 5.34 -4.38 -3.17
CA SER A 80 6.66 -4.08 -3.72
C SER A 80 6.92 -4.88 -5.00
N ALA A 81 7.67 -4.31 -5.94
CA ALA A 81 8.03 -5.02 -7.17
C ALA A 81 8.74 -6.36 -6.88
N SER A 82 9.60 -6.39 -5.87
CA SER A 82 10.31 -7.59 -5.44
C SER A 82 9.41 -8.70 -4.88
N GLU A 83 8.27 -8.36 -4.27
CA GLU A 83 7.28 -9.34 -3.81
C GLU A 83 6.48 -9.95 -4.97
N GLN A 84 6.24 -9.18 -6.03
CA GLN A 84 5.55 -9.65 -7.23
C GLN A 84 6.38 -10.70 -7.98
N ASP A 85 7.68 -10.45 -8.17
CA ASP A 85 8.58 -11.38 -8.89
C ASP A 85 8.62 -12.77 -8.24
N ASN A 86 8.58 -12.83 -6.90
CA ASN A 86 8.54 -14.09 -6.16
C ASN A 86 7.24 -14.89 -6.36
N HIS A 87 6.11 -14.22 -6.58
CA HIS A 87 4.85 -14.92 -6.92
C HIS A 87 4.83 -15.40 -8.37
N GLN A 88 5.42 -14.64 -9.29
CA GLN A 88 5.52 -15.03 -10.70
C GLN A 88 6.42 -16.27 -10.87
N ASN A 89 7.56 -16.30 -10.17
CA ASN A 89 8.56 -17.36 -10.31
C ASN A 89 8.10 -18.71 -9.71
N ASN A 90 7.28 -18.67 -8.64
CA ASN A 90 6.74 -19.89 -8.03
C ASN A 90 5.58 -20.51 -8.85
N ALA A 91 4.90 -19.72 -9.69
CA ALA A 91 3.84 -20.22 -10.57
C ALA A 91 4.37 -20.99 -11.81
N GLN A 92 5.67 -20.90 -12.10
CA GLN A 92 6.30 -21.58 -13.24
C GLN A 92 7.06 -22.88 -12.86
N ALA A 93 7.23 -23.17 -11.56
CA ALA A 93 7.96 -24.34 -11.08
C ALA A 93 7.08 -25.60 -10.87
N SER A 94 5.89 -25.64 -11.48
CA SER A 94 4.98 -26.79 -11.44
C SER A 94 4.58 -27.17 -12.87
N GLN A 95 5.55 -27.67 -13.64
CA GLN A 95 5.33 -28.46 -14.87
C GLN A 95 6.25 -29.67 -14.88
#